data_AF-A0A7G2CCW0-F1
#
_entry.id   AF-A0A7G2CCW0-F1
#
_cell.length_a   1.000
_cell.length_b   1.000
_cell.length_c   1.000
_cell.angle_alpha   90.00
_cell.angle_beta   90.00
_cell.angle_gamma   90.00
#
_symmetry.space_group_name_H-M   'P 1'
#
loop_
_entity.id
_entity.type
_entity.pdbx_description
1 polymer ?
#
loop_
_entity_poly.entity_id
_entity_poly.type
_entity_poly.pdbx_seq_one_letter_code
_entity_poly.pdbx_strand_id
1 'polypeptide(L)'
;MKSINFRSIDKLCSLLLASGGNHAKVESIVGSGIRQRVIDKDSLPLIVQRLAGQGNQWQTALLVLQSRQLASHNIARDPSMWKTLERAIPEDVKAKENVRPVIASSLRKEK
;
A
#
# COMPACT_ATOMS: atom_id res chain seq x y z
N MET A 1 6.00 -21.92 7.14
CA MET A 1 5.89 -20.45 7.04
C MET A 1 7.05 -19.95 6.18
N LYS A 2 6.80 -19.11 5.16
CA LYS A 2 7.90 -18.49 4.40
C LYS A 2 8.59 -17.45 5.28
N SER A 3 9.92 -17.42 5.28
CA SER A 3 10.68 -16.40 5.99
C SER A 3 10.45 -15.04 5.33
N ILE A 4 9.80 -14.12 6.05
CA ILE A 4 9.59 -12.76 5.59
C ILE A 4 10.95 -12.06 5.54
N ASN A 5 11.35 -11.56 4.37
CA ASN A 5 12.61 -10.84 4.22
C ASN A 5 12.41 -9.36 4.54
N PHE A 6 12.52 -9.01 5.84
CA PHE A 6 12.34 -7.64 6.32
C PHE A 6 13.28 -6.63 5.68
N ARG A 7 14.53 -7.00 5.36
CA ARG A 7 15.48 -6.10 4.67
C ARG A 7 15.00 -5.71 3.27
N SER A 8 14.44 -6.67 2.53
CA SER A 8 13.86 -6.39 1.22
C SER A 8 12.61 -5.51 1.33
N ILE A 9 11.80 -5.71 2.36
CA ILE A 9 10.63 -4.85 2.65
C ILE A 9 11.07 -3.43 2.98
N ASP A 10 12.11 -3.25 3.80
CA ASP A 10 12.67 -1.93 4.14
C ASP A 10 13.18 -1.18 2.91
N LYS A 11 13.93 -1.89 2.05
CA LYS A 11 14.42 -1.33 0.79
C LYS A 11 13.27 -0.94 -0.13
N LEU A 12 12.24 -1.79 -0.25
CA LEU A 12 11.06 -1.51 -1.06
C LEU A 12 10.30 -0.28 -0.53
N CYS A 13 10.08 -0.19 0.78
CA CYS A 13 9.44 0.96 1.41
C CYS A 13 10.23 2.24 1.11
N SER A 14 11.56 2.21 1.26
CA SER A 14 12.42 3.36 0.94
C SER A 14 12.28 3.82 -0.51
N LEU A 15 12.20 2.88 -1.47
CA LEU A 15 11.98 3.19 -2.89
C LEU A 15 10.58 3.79 -3.12
N LEU A 16 9.56 3.24 -2.49
CA LEU A 16 8.19 3.73 -2.58
C LEU A 16 8.09 5.16 -2.02
N LEU A 17 8.78 5.47 -0.93
CA LEU A 17 8.82 6.81 -0.36
C LEU A 17 9.60 7.79 -1.24
N ALA A 18 10.74 7.36 -1.78
CA ALA A 18 11.52 8.15 -2.74
C ALA A 18 10.76 8.44 -4.05
N SER A 19 9.68 7.71 -4.34
CA SER A 19 8.84 7.98 -5.51
C SER A 19 8.07 9.31 -5.42
N GLY A 20 7.93 9.89 -4.23
CA GLY A 20 7.24 11.16 -4.00
C GLY A 20 5.75 11.13 -4.34
N GLY A 21 5.12 9.95 -4.26
CA GLY A 21 3.70 9.79 -4.62
C GLY A 21 3.41 9.78 -6.12
N ASN A 22 4.43 9.63 -6.98
CA ASN A 22 4.22 9.49 -8.42
C ASN A 22 3.63 8.10 -8.75
N HIS A 23 2.40 8.08 -9.26
CA HIS A 23 1.66 6.85 -9.56
C HIS A 23 2.42 5.88 -10.48
N ALA A 24 3.04 6.38 -11.56
CA ALA A 24 3.75 5.53 -12.52
C ALA A 24 5.01 4.89 -11.88
N LYS A 25 5.72 5.64 -11.04
CA LYS A 25 6.86 5.11 -10.29
C LYS A 25 6.41 4.06 -9.26
N VAL A 26 5.33 4.34 -8.53
CA VAL A 26 4.76 3.38 -7.57
C VAL A 26 4.36 2.08 -8.27
N GLU A 27 3.64 2.15 -9.40
CA GLU A 27 3.29 0.92 -10.15
C GLU A 27 4.50 0.14 -10.62
N SER A 28 5.54 0.82 -11.12
CA SER A 28 6.79 0.15 -11.53
C SER A 28 7.49 -0.54 -10.35
N ILE A 29 7.57 0.14 -9.20
CA ILE A 29 8.18 -0.41 -7.98
C ILE A 29 7.36 -1.59 -7.45
N VAL A 30 6.02 -1.48 -7.44
CA VAL A 30 5.13 -2.58 -7.02
C VAL A 30 5.30 -3.78 -7.94
N GLY A 31 5.24 -3.60 -9.26
CA GLY A 31 5.44 -4.69 -10.21
C GLY A 31 6.81 -5.35 -10.09
N SER A 32 7.86 -4.57 -9.85
CA SER A 32 9.21 -5.09 -9.54
C SER A 32 9.22 -5.88 -8.23
N GLY A 33 8.62 -5.36 -7.17
CA GLY A 33 8.53 -6.01 -5.86
C GLY A 33 7.76 -7.33 -5.90
N ILE A 34 6.71 -7.43 -6.72
CA ILE A 34 5.97 -8.70 -6.93
C ILE A 34 6.85 -9.72 -7.66
N ARG A 35 7.52 -9.32 -8.76
CA ARG A 35 8.42 -10.21 -9.51
C ARG A 35 9.59 -10.71 -8.65
N GLN A 36 10.09 -9.88 -7.75
CA GLN A 36 11.13 -10.23 -6.79
C GLN A 36 10.61 -11.01 -5.56
N ARG A 37 9.30 -11.31 -5.50
CA ARG A 37 8.64 -11.98 -4.37
C ARG A 37 8.81 -11.26 -3.03
N VAL A 38 8.96 -9.93 -3.08
CA VAL A 38 8.98 -9.06 -1.90
C VAL A 38 7.56 -8.64 -1.55
N ILE A 39 6.70 -8.45 -2.56
CA ILE A 39 5.26 -8.16 -2.40
C ILE A 39 4.49 -9.43 -2.71
N ASP A 40 3.82 -9.96 -1.69
CA ASP A 40 2.84 -11.03 -1.80
C ASP A 40 1.71 -10.78 -0.79
N LYS A 41 0.76 -11.72 -0.71
CA LYS A 41 -0.39 -11.62 0.20
C LYS A 41 0.01 -11.49 1.69
N ASP A 42 1.17 -12.01 2.07
CA ASP A 42 1.61 -12.07 3.47
C ASP A 42 2.45 -10.83 3.82
N SER A 43 3.21 -10.28 2.86
CA SER A 43 4.05 -9.10 3.06
C SER A 43 3.36 -7.77 2.78
N LEU A 44 2.32 -7.76 1.94
CA LEU A 44 1.59 -6.53 1.58
C LEU A 44 1.02 -5.79 2.80
N PRO A 45 0.39 -6.45 3.80
CA PRO A 45 -0.07 -5.77 5.01
C PRO A 45 1.05 -5.07 5.78
N LEU A 46 2.23 -5.69 5.86
CA LEU A 46 3.40 -5.13 6.55
C LEU A 46 3.95 -3.90 5.82
N ILE A 47 3.98 -3.94 4.49
CA ILE A 47 4.40 -2.81 3.65
C ILE A 47 3.43 -1.64 3.86
N VAL A 48 2.12 -1.88 3.80
CA VAL A 48 1.10 -0.85 4.02
C VAL A 48 1.22 -0.27 5.43
N GLN A 49 1.36 -1.11 6.46
CA GLN A 49 1.51 -0.66 7.84
C GLN A 49 2.75 0.23 8.02
N ARG A 50 3.90 -0.14 7.41
CA ARG A 50 5.11 0.70 7.48
C ARG A 50 4.93 2.03 6.79
N LEU A 51 4.38 2.05 5.57
CA LEU A 51 4.18 3.28 4.81
C LEU A 51 3.15 4.21 5.48
N ALA A 52 2.08 3.63 6.01
CA ALA A 52 1.06 4.37 6.75
C ALA A 52 1.58 4.88 8.11
N GLY A 53 2.47 4.13 8.76
CA GLY A 53 3.07 4.49 10.04
C GLY A 53 4.20 5.53 9.95
N GLN A 54 4.77 5.78 8.76
CA GLN A 54 5.76 6.84 8.58
C GLN A 54 5.06 8.16 8.20
N GLY A 55 5.33 9.20 9.00
CA GLY A 55 4.58 10.46 9.02
C GLY A 55 4.19 11.04 7.65
N ASN A 56 2.90 11.33 7.49
CA ASN A 56 2.26 11.91 6.31
C ASN A 56 2.46 11.15 4.97
N GLN A 57 2.92 9.90 5.00
CA GLN A 57 3.17 9.09 3.79
C GLN A 57 2.05 8.10 3.47
N TRP A 58 0.89 8.26 4.13
CA TRP A 58 -0.33 7.49 3.86
C TRP A 58 -0.75 7.54 2.38
N GLN A 59 -0.42 8.62 1.66
CA GLN A 59 -0.68 8.76 0.22
C GLN A 59 0.04 7.68 -0.59
N THR A 60 1.28 7.37 -0.25
CA THR A 60 2.05 6.30 -0.92
C THR A 60 1.45 4.94 -0.63
N ALA A 61 1.01 4.69 0.62
CA ALA A 61 0.31 3.47 0.98
C ALA A 61 -1.01 3.29 0.20
N LEU A 62 -1.77 4.38 0.01
CA LEU A 62 -2.97 4.39 -0.82
C LEU A 62 -2.66 4.02 -2.28
N LEU A 63 -1.62 4.62 -2.87
CA LEU A 63 -1.21 4.32 -4.24
C LEU A 63 -0.76 2.87 -4.43
N VAL A 64 -0.07 2.30 -3.44
CA VAL A 64 0.32 0.88 -3.45
C VAL A 64 -0.94 0.00 -3.48
N LEU A 65 -1.91 0.26 -2.59
CA LEU A 65 -3.16 -0.49 -2.56
C LEU A 65 -3.98 -0.32 -3.84
N GLN A 66 -3.97 0.86 -4.46
CA GLN A 66 -4.67 1.11 -5.73
C GLN A 66 -3.95 0.55 -6.96
N SER A 67 -2.69 0.10 -6.81
CA SER A 67 -1.91 -0.38 -7.94
C SER A 67 -2.61 -1.53 -8.68
N ARG A 68 -2.65 -1.40 -10.01
CA ARG A 68 -3.23 -2.45 -10.88
C ARG A 68 -2.39 -3.72 -10.86
N GLN A 69 -1.10 -3.60 -10.58
CA GLN A 69 -0.17 -4.72 -10.48
C GLN A 69 -0.61 -5.76 -9.45
N LEU A 70 -1.23 -5.33 -8.33
CA LEU A 70 -1.77 -6.25 -7.33
C LEU A 70 -2.90 -7.13 -7.91
N ALA A 71 -3.81 -6.53 -8.68
CA ALA A 71 -4.89 -7.27 -9.33
C ALA A 71 -4.36 -8.18 -10.45
N SER A 72 -3.45 -7.68 -11.29
CA SER A 72 -2.83 -8.46 -12.37
C SER A 72 -2.07 -9.69 -11.87
N HIS A 73 -1.59 -9.67 -10.62
CA HIS A 73 -0.87 -10.78 -9.99
C HIS A 73 -1.70 -11.55 -8.94
N ASN A 74 -3.02 -11.34 -8.89
CA ASN A 74 -3.94 -12.00 -7.93
C ASN A 74 -3.53 -11.83 -6.45
N ILE A 75 -2.97 -10.68 -6.09
CA ILE A 75 -2.66 -10.33 -4.69
C ILE A 75 -3.89 -9.66 -4.10
N ALA A 76 -4.58 -10.39 -3.23
CA ALA A 76 -5.76 -9.91 -2.52
C ALA A 76 -5.39 -8.77 -1.56
N ARG A 77 -6.29 -7.78 -1.43
CA ARG A 77 -6.12 -6.71 -0.46
C ARG A 77 -7.01 -7.01 0.73
N ASP A 78 -6.36 -7.32 1.85
CA ASP A 78 -7.04 -7.54 3.11
C ASP A 78 -7.78 -6.27 3.58
N PRO A 79 -9.06 -6.38 3.98
CA PRO A 79 -9.85 -5.29 4.54
C PRO A 79 -9.19 -4.53 5.70
N SER A 80 -8.33 -5.20 6.48
CA SER A 80 -7.58 -4.62 7.59
C SER A 80 -6.54 -3.59 7.13
N MET A 81 -6.01 -3.71 5.91
CA MET A 81 -5.07 -2.73 5.34
C MET A 81 -5.74 -1.39 5.08
N TRP A 82 -6.97 -1.42 4.54
CA TRP A 82 -7.79 -0.23 4.33
C TRP A 82 -8.12 0.49 5.64
N LYS A 83 -8.40 -0.26 6.71
CA LYS A 83 -8.60 0.29 8.06
C LYS A 83 -7.32 0.90 8.64
N THR A 84 -6.18 0.26 8.39
CA THR A 84 -4.87 0.78 8.82
C THR A 84 -4.57 2.10 8.13
N LEU A 85 -4.85 2.18 6.83
CA LEU A 85 -4.71 3.39 6.04
C LEU A 85 -5.63 4.51 6.54
N GLU A 86 -6.91 4.22 6.80
CA GLU A 86 -7.87 5.22 7.29
C GLU A 86 -7.41 5.88 8.60
N ARG A 87 -6.82 5.10 9.51
CA ARG A 87 -6.28 5.59 10.79
C ARG A 87 -5.03 6.45 10.65
N ALA A 88 -4.26 6.24 9.59
CA ALA A 88 -3.03 6.99 9.33
C ALA A 88 -3.29 8.36 8.66
N ILE A 89 -4.50 8.60 8.16
CA ILE A 89 -4.88 9.89 7.58
C ILE A 89 -5.11 10.89 8.73
N PRO A 90 -4.38 12.02 8.77
CA PRO A 90 -4.59 13.02 9.81
C PRO A 90 -6.01 13.61 9.72
N GLU A 91 -6.62 13.90 10.87
CA GLU A 91 -8.03 14.33 10.94
C GLU A 91 -8.28 15.71 10.31
N ASP A 92 -7.25 16.56 10.27
CA ASP A 92 -7.31 17.95 9.81
C ASP A 92 -7.18 18.08 8.28
N VAL A 93 -6.94 16.98 7.57
CA VAL A 93 -6.76 17.05 6.12
C VAL A 93 -8.12 16.89 5.44
N LYS A 94 -8.52 17.85 4.60
CA LYS A 94 -9.58 17.70 3.56
C LYS A 94 -9.41 16.41 2.72
N ALA A 95 -8.25 15.79 2.77
CA ALA A 95 -7.98 14.48 2.20
C ALA A 95 -8.82 13.35 2.84
N LYS A 96 -9.19 13.41 4.12
CA LYS A 96 -9.99 12.36 4.76
C LYS A 96 -11.39 12.27 4.13
N GLU A 97 -11.97 13.39 3.72
CA GLU A 97 -13.23 13.43 2.95
C GLU A 97 -13.09 12.89 1.53
N ASN A 98 -11.97 13.15 0.85
CA ASN A 98 -11.75 12.67 -0.52
C ASN A 98 -11.31 11.20 -0.58
N VAL A 99 -10.65 10.70 0.47
CA VAL A 99 -10.09 9.33 0.52
C VAL A 99 -11.07 8.33 1.14
N ARG A 100 -11.95 8.77 2.06
CA ARG A 100 -13.03 7.92 2.60
C ARG A 100 -13.93 7.25 1.55
N PRO A 101 -14.46 7.94 0.53
CA PRO A 101 -15.30 7.30 -0.48
C PRO A 101 -14.49 6.29 -1.30
N VAL A 102 -13.20 6.55 -1.55
CA VAL A 102 -12.29 5.61 -2.22
C VAL A 102 -12.11 4.34 -1.37
N ILE A 103 -11.76 4.49 -0.08
CA ILE A 103 -11.62 3.37 0.85
C ILE A 103 -12.94 2.58 0.97
N ALA A 104 -14.06 3.27 1.13
CA ALA A 104 -15.37 2.65 1.25
C ALA A 104 -15.77 1.89 -0.03
N SER A 105 -15.44 2.42 -1.21
CA SER A 105 -15.69 1.75 -2.49
C SER A 105 -14.82 0.50 -2.67
N SER A 106 -13.55 0.54 -2.25
CA SER A 106 -12.64 -0.60 -2.29
C SER A 106 -13.11 -1.73 -1.36
N LEU A 107 -13.51 -1.38 -0.13
CA LEU A 107 -14.06 -2.35 0.84
C LEU A 107 -15.35 -3.02 0.37
N ARG A 108 -16.15 -2.37 -0.49
CA ARG A 108 -17.37 -2.96 -1.07
C ARG A 108 -17.07 -3.88 -2.25
N LYS A 109 -16.00 -3.63 -3.01
CA LYS A 109 -15.61 -4.44 -4.18
C LYS A 109 -14.86 -5.73 -3.80
N GLU A 110 -14.36 -5.81 -2.57
CA GLU A 110 -13.61 -6.97 -2.07
C GLU A 110 -14.45 -7.89 -1.15
N LYS A 111 -15.78 -7.68 -1.09
CA LYS A 111 -16.77 -8.62 -0.53
C LYS A 111 -17.28 -9.57 -1.59
#